data_AF-A0A949J4F8-F1
#
_entry.id   AF-A0A949J4F8-F1
#
_cell.length_a   1.000
_cell.length_b   1.000
_cell.length_c   1.000
_cell.angle_alpha   90.00
_cell.angle_beta   90.00
_cell.angle_gamma   90.00
#
_symmetry.space_group_name_H-M   'P 1'
#
loop_
_entity.id
_entity.type
_entity.pdbx_description
1 polymer ?
#
loop_
_entity_poly.entity_id
_entity_poly.type
_entity_poly.pdbx_seq_one_letter_code
_entity_poly.pdbx_strand_id
1 'polypeptide(L)'
;MRESRDVFHLSVPTFDLDEAVDFYVSGLGCKLARRYPDRVTLDFFGDQLVCHLTPEPAQRVDPEAMVMYPRHFGVTFREAVDFDAFYQLCVQRKLPFLHDVSVRFDGLVEVHRTFVLRDPTDNFLEFKHYSDHRMMY
;
A
#
# COMPACT_ATOMS: atom_id res chain seq x y z
N MET A 1 0.61 -23.80 -7.23
CA MET A 1 -0.10 -22.50 -7.18
C MET A 1 -0.32 -22.16 -5.71
N ARG A 2 -0.26 -20.87 -5.35
CA ARG A 2 -0.44 -20.38 -3.98
C ARG A 2 -1.85 -20.74 -3.46
N GLU A 3 -1.97 -21.23 -2.24
CA GLU A 3 -3.24 -21.50 -1.55
C GLU A 3 -3.52 -20.46 -0.45
N SER A 4 -4.71 -20.47 0.15
CA SER A 4 -5.08 -19.51 1.22
C SER A 4 -4.27 -19.62 2.51
N ARG A 5 -3.50 -20.71 2.67
CA ARG A 5 -2.55 -20.92 3.78
C ARG A 5 -1.16 -20.32 3.53
N ASP A 6 -0.89 -19.89 2.31
CA ASP A 6 0.36 -19.25 1.93
C ASP A 6 0.21 -17.73 1.98
N VAL A 7 1.27 -17.03 2.35
CA VAL A 7 1.32 -15.57 2.36
C VAL A 7 2.28 -15.07 1.30
N PHE A 8 1.93 -13.99 0.60
CA PHE A 8 2.90 -13.23 -0.17
C PHE A 8 3.83 -12.50 0.81
N HIS A 9 5.07 -12.24 0.40
CA HIS A 9 5.96 -11.39 1.17
C HIS A 9 6.64 -10.35 0.28
N LEU A 10 6.71 -9.12 0.77
CA LEU A 10 7.37 -8.00 0.11
C LEU A 10 8.33 -7.31 1.06
N SER A 11 9.52 -6.98 0.57
CA SER A 11 10.48 -6.13 1.29
C SER A 11 10.54 -4.76 0.62
N VAL A 12 10.40 -3.70 1.41
CA VAL A 12 10.48 -2.30 0.97
C VAL A 12 11.47 -1.53 1.85
N PRO A 13 12.11 -0.46 1.35
CA PRO A 13 12.94 0.41 2.17
C PRO A 13 12.10 1.19 3.17
N THR A 14 12.71 1.51 4.31
CA THR A 14 12.27 2.59 5.19
C THR A 14 13.45 3.41 5.70
N PHE A 15 13.28 4.71 5.87
CA PHE A 15 14.30 5.60 6.44
C PHE A 15 14.26 5.65 7.97
N ASP A 16 13.10 5.34 8.57
CA ASP A 16 12.90 5.32 10.01
C ASP A 16 11.88 4.23 10.39
N LEU A 17 12.26 3.35 11.32
CA LEU A 17 11.42 2.21 11.72
C LEU A 17 10.18 2.63 12.52
N ASP A 18 10.25 3.73 13.29
CA ASP A 18 9.11 4.24 14.05
C ASP A 18 8.11 4.93 13.12
N GLU A 19 8.57 5.73 12.16
CA GLU A 19 7.68 6.32 11.14
C GLU A 19 6.98 5.24 10.30
N ALA A 20 7.69 4.16 9.94
CA ALA A 20 7.07 3.02 9.28
C ALA A 20 6.01 2.36 10.16
N VAL A 21 6.30 2.10 11.44
CA VAL A 21 5.31 1.50 12.35
C VAL A 21 4.10 2.42 12.51
N ASP A 22 4.29 3.72 12.67
CA ASP A 22 3.20 4.69 12.79
C ASP A 22 2.34 4.72 11.52
N PHE A 23 2.95 4.75 10.34
CA PHE A 23 2.19 4.73 9.09
C PHE A 23 1.44 3.41 8.88
N TYR A 24 2.11 2.27 9.00
CA TYR A 24 1.50 0.99 8.66
C TYR A 24 0.57 0.44 9.76
N VAL A 25 0.92 0.61 11.03
CA VAL A 25 0.15 0.08 12.16
C VAL A 25 -0.90 1.07 12.61
N SER A 26 -0.49 2.25 13.07
CA SER A 26 -1.43 3.26 13.58
C SER A 26 -2.26 3.87 12.45
N GLY A 27 -1.63 4.12 11.30
CA GLY A 27 -2.24 4.67 10.09
C GLY A 27 -3.11 3.67 9.34
N LEU A 28 -2.53 2.64 8.73
CA LEU A 28 -3.28 1.68 7.91
C LEU A 28 -4.04 0.62 8.71
N GLY A 29 -3.70 0.41 9.99
CA GLY A 29 -4.31 -0.65 10.81
C GLY A 29 -3.71 -2.03 10.59
N CYS A 30 -2.51 -2.13 9.98
CA CYS A 30 -1.77 -3.39 9.90
C CYS A 30 -1.33 -3.84 11.30
N LYS A 31 -0.96 -5.11 11.47
CA LYS A 31 -0.45 -5.60 12.77
C LYS A 31 1.06 -5.71 12.73
N LEU A 32 1.72 -5.18 13.76
CA LEU A 32 3.14 -5.43 13.96
C LEU A 32 3.36 -6.89 14.37
N ALA A 33 4.16 -7.62 13.60
CA ALA A 33 4.53 -8.99 13.91
C ALA A 33 5.87 -9.06 14.66
N ARG A 34 6.92 -8.46 14.11
CA ARG A 34 8.29 -8.51 14.66
C ARG A 34 9.02 -7.19 14.44
N ARG A 35 9.95 -6.88 15.33
CA ARG A 35 10.86 -5.73 15.23
C ARG A 35 12.29 -6.15 15.55
N TYR A 36 13.22 -5.67 14.73
CA TYR A 36 14.67 -5.81 14.88
C TYR A 36 15.32 -4.42 14.75
N PRO A 37 16.63 -4.27 15.06
CA PRO A 37 17.33 -3.00 14.87
C PRO A 37 17.34 -2.50 13.42
N ASP A 38 17.16 -3.38 12.43
CA ASP A 38 17.30 -3.07 11.01
C ASP A 38 16.00 -3.26 10.19
N ARG A 39 14.90 -3.71 10.81
CA ARG A 39 13.63 -3.94 10.10
C ARG A 39 12.43 -4.11 11.04
N VAL A 40 11.25 -3.88 10.49
CA VAL A 40 9.97 -4.31 11.05
C VAL A 40 9.24 -5.23 10.09
N THR A 41 8.55 -6.23 10.62
CA THR A 41 7.69 -7.15 9.86
C THR A 41 6.24 -6.95 10.27
N LEU A 42 5.36 -6.85 9.30
CA LEU A 42 3.96 -6.50 9.45
C LEU A 42 3.08 -7.59 8.82
N ASP A 43 1.94 -7.87 9.46
CA ASP A 43 0.77 -8.48 8.82
C ASP A 43 0.04 -7.37 8.07
N PHE A 44 0.23 -7.35 6.75
CA PHE A 44 -0.31 -6.41 5.78
C PHE A 44 -1.46 -7.10 5.03
N PHE A 45 -2.69 -6.98 5.55
CA PHE A 45 -3.90 -7.59 4.98
C PHE A 45 -3.82 -9.12 4.84
N GLY A 46 -3.13 -9.80 5.76
CA GLY A 46 -2.90 -11.25 5.71
C GLY A 46 -1.65 -11.66 4.92
N ASP A 47 -1.03 -10.73 4.19
CA ASP A 47 0.29 -10.91 3.59
C ASP A 47 1.40 -10.33 4.48
N GLN A 48 2.67 -10.63 4.16
CA GLN A 48 3.81 -10.13 4.92
C GLN A 48 4.44 -8.92 4.23
N LEU A 49 4.53 -7.79 4.95
CA LEU A 49 5.36 -6.65 4.54
C LEU A 49 6.55 -6.52 5.48
N VAL A 50 7.75 -6.33 4.92
CA VAL A 50 8.97 -6.10 5.68
C VAL A 50 9.57 -4.75 5.29
N CYS A 51 9.57 -3.80 6.23
CA CYS A 51 10.21 -2.51 6.03
C CYS A 51 11.65 -2.60 6.54
N HIS A 52 12.62 -2.51 5.63
CA HIS A 52 14.05 -2.59 5.94
C HIS A 52 14.65 -1.19 6.08
N LEU A 53 15.31 -0.95 7.21
CA LEU A 53 16.01 0.30 7.46
C LEU A 53 17.12 0.47 6.42
N THR A 54 17.09 1.60 5.71
CA THR A 54 18.10 2.01 4.74
C THR A 54 18.49 3.46 5.00
N PRO A 55 19.72 3.88 4.67
CA PRO A 55 20.08 5.30 4.71
C PRO A 55 19.10 6.13 3.86
N GLU A 56 18.66 7.27 4.41
CA GLU A 56 17.90 8.25 3.66
C GLU A 56 18.78 8.91 2.60
N PRO A 57 18.32 9.05 1.34
CA PRO A 57 19.09 9.71 0.30
C PRO A 57 19.27 11.19 0.63
N ALA A 58 20.44 11.75 0.29
CA ALA A 58 20.75 13.17 0.52
C ALA A 58 19.79 14.14 -0.17
N GLN A 59 19.11 13.69 -1.23
CA GLN A 59 18.05 14.42 -1.93
C GLN A 59 16.88 13.47 -2.16
N ARG A 60 15.72 13.83 -1.64
CA ARG A 60 14.46 13.18 -1.98
C ARG A 60 13.92 13.77 -3.27
N VAL A 61 13.15 12.96 -4.00
CA VAL A 61 12.42 13.44 -5.18
C VAL A 61 11.42 14.49 -4.72
N ASP A 62 11.27 15.57 -5.49
CA ASP A 62 10.22 16.56 -5.26
C ASP A 62 8.85 15.86 -5.27
N PRO A 63 8.02 15.99 -4.21
CA PRO A 63 6.67 15.44 -4.18
C PRO A 63 5.85 15.71 -5.45
N GLU A 64 6.00 16.89 -6.07
CA GLU A 64 5.27 17.27 -7.29
C GLU A 64 5.80 16.56 -8.55
N ALA A 65 7.05 16.10 -8.53
CA ALA A 65 7.70 15.37 -9.62
C ALA A 65 7.63 13.85 -9.46
N MET A 66 7.05 13.34 -8.37
CA MET A 66 6.93 11.91 -8.13
C MET A 66 5.99 11.25 -9.15
N VAL A 67 6.47 10.18 -9.76
CA VAL A 67 5.68 9.33 -10.65
C VAL A 67 5.47 7.97 -10.02
N MET A 68 4.22 7.48 -10.02
CA MET A 68 3.82 6.21 -9.43
C MET A 68 4.56 4.99 -10.02
N TYR A 69 5.06 5.09 -11.24
CA TYR A 69 5.71 4.00 -11.96
C TYR A 69 7.23 4.08 -11.85
N PRO A 70 7.94 2.93 -11.83
CA PRO A 70 7.44 1.58 -12.11
C PRO A 70 7.08 0.75 -10.87
N ARG A 71 7.14 1.33 -9.65
CA ARG A 71 7.03 0.56 -8.41
C ARG A 71 5.88 1.06 -7.54
N HIS A 72 4.95 0.16 -7.28
CA HIS A 72 3.93 0.28 -6.25
C HIS A 72 3.51 -1.14 -5.85
N PHE A 73 2.82 -1.26 -4.73
CA PHE A 73 2.25 -2.51 -4.25
C PHE A 73 0.93 -2.22 -3.52
N GLY A 74 0.17 -3.23 -3.15
CA GLY A 74 -1.02 -3.04 -2.34
C GLY A 74 -1.99 -4.19 -2.51
N VAL A 75 -3.28 -3.92 -2.34
CA VAL A 75 -4.33 -4.94 -2.32
C VAL A 75 -5.40 -4.62 -3.35
N THR A 76 -5.75 -5.63 -4.15
CA THR A 76 -6.98 -5.61 -4.95
C THR A 76 -8.09 -6.27 -4.14
N PHE A 77 -9.06 -5.48 -3.68
CA PHE A 77 -10.21 -5.96 -2.92
C PHE A 77 -11.24 -6.59 -3.85
N ARG A 78 -11.69 -7.79 -3.48
CA ARG A 78 -12.75 -8.51 -4.19
C ARG A 78 -14.09 -7.80 -4.08
N GLU A 79 -14.45 -7.38 -2.87
CA GLU A 79 -15.73 -6.73 -2.60
C GLU A 79 -15.59 -5.21 -2.62
N ALA A 80 -16.55 -4.54 -3.27
CA ALA A 80 -16.59 -3.09 -3.37
C ALA A 80 -16.65 -2.40 -1.99
N VAL A 81 -17.41 -3.01 -1.06
CA VAL A 81 -17.61 -2.47 0.29
C VAL A 81 -16.33 -2.43 1.11
N ASP A 82 -15.43 -3.40 0.94
CA ASP A 82 -14.16 -3.45 1.64
C ASP A 82 -13.21 -2.34 1.14
N PHE A 83 -13.16 -2.15 -0.18
CA PHE A 83 -12.43 -1.03 -0.79
C PHE A 83 -12.94 0.33 -0.29
N ASP A 84 -14.26 0.52 -0.30
CA ASP A 84 -14.88 1.79 0.11
C ASP A 84 -14.65 2.06 1.61
N ALA A 85 -14.79 1.04 2.47
CA ALA A 85 -14.52 1.16 3.89
C ALA A 85 -13.05 1.49 4.17
N PHE A 86 -12.12 0.84 3.44
CA PHE A 86 -10.70 1.08 3.60
C PHE A 86 -10.28 2.47 3.11
N TYR A 87 -10.82 2.94 1.98
CA TYR A 87 -10.62 4.31 1.52
C TYR A 87 -11.08 5.34 2.56
N GLN A 88 -12.29 5.17 3.13
CA GLN A 88 -12.80 6.07 4.17
C GLN A 88 -11.94 6.07 5.44
N LEU A 89 -11.40 4.91 5.85
CA LEU A 89 -10.44 4.82 6.95
C LEU A 89 -9.20 5.67 6.67
N CYS A 90 -8.65 5.59 5.45
CA CYS A 90 -7.47 6.35 5.06
C CYS A 90 -7.72 7.87 5.08
N VAL A 91 -8.89 8.31 4.59
CA VAL A 91 -9.32 9.71 4.64
C VAL A 91 -9.48 10.19 6.08
N GLN A 92 -10.17 9.44 6.93
CA GLN A 92 -10.42 9.81 8.33
C GLN A 92 -9.13 9.91 9.14
N ARG A 93 -8.17 9.00 8.88
CA ARG A 93 -6.85 9.00 9.51
C ARG A 93 -5.85 9.95 8.85
N LYS A 94 -6.28 10.71 7.82
CA LYS A 94 -5.49 11.72 7.12
C LYS A 94 -4.17 11.17 6.58
N LEU A 95 -4.21 9.96 6.01
CA LEU A 95 -3.03 9.38 5.36
C LEU A 95 -2.65 10.18 4.11
N PRO A 96 -1.35 10.29 3.76
CA PRO A 96 -0.93 10.99 2.55
C PRO A 96 -1.35 10.24 1.28
N PHE A 97 -2.20 10.87 0.48
CA PHE A 97 -2.55 10.37 -0.86
C PHE A 97 -1.59 10.95 -1.89
N LEU A 98 -1.04 10.08 -2.76
CA LEU A 98 -0.42 10.50 -4.01
C LEU A 98 -1.51 10.77 -5.07
N HIS A 99 -2.50 9.88 -5.14
CA HIS A 99 -3.64 10.00 -6.04
C HIS A 99 -4.92 9.66 -5.27
N ASP A 100 -5.89 10.56 -5.32
CA ASP A 100 -7.22 10.32 -4.77
C ASP A 100 -7.97 9.25 -5.59
N VAL A 101 -9.10 8.78 -5.07
CA VAL A 101 -9.91 7.74 -5.71
C VAL A 101 -10.35 8.17 -7.11
N SER A 102 -10.10 7.29 -8.07
CA SER A 102 -10.45 7.51 -9.48
C SER A 102 -10.86 6.19 -10.15
N VAL A 103 -11.50 6.29 -11.31
CA VAL A 103 -11.80 5.16 -12.19
C VAL A 103 -10.73 5.09 -13.27
N ARG A 104 -10.18 3.89 -13.51
CA ARG A 104 -9.26 3.61 -14.59
C ARG A 104 -9.86 2.65 -15.59
N PHE A 105 -9.49 2.85 -16.86
CA PHE A 105 -9.99 2.07 -18.01
C PHE A 105 -11.51 2.08 -18.13
N ASP A 106 -12.12 3.26 -17.93
CA ASP A 106 -13.57 3.42 -18.04
C ASP A 106 -14.09 2.97 -19.43
N GLY A 107 -15.21 2.26 -19.41
CA GLY A 107 -15.80 1.62 -20.59
C GLY A 107 -15.15 0.31 -21.06
N LEU A 108 -14.04 -0.14 -20.44
CA LEU A 108 -13.43 -1.45 -20.73
C LEU A 108 -13.83 -2.51 -19.70
N VAL A 109 -13.56 -3.79 -19.98
CA VAL A 109 -13.93 -4.89 -19.07
C VAL A 109 -13.07 -4.89 -17.80
N GLU A 110 -11.83 -4.44 -17.93
CA GLU A 110 -10.84 -4.26 -16.88
C GLU A 110 -10.98 -2.93 -16.10
N VAL A 111 -12.14 -2.27 -16.22
CA VAL A 111 -12.46 -1.07 -15.45
C VAL A 111 -12.32 -1.35 -13.95
N HIS A 112 -11.63 -0.46 -13.25
CA HIS A 112 -11.43 -0.56 -11.81
C HIS A 112 -11.35 0.80 -11.14
N ARG A 113 -11.71 0.82 -9.87
CA ARG A 113 -11.44 1.95 -8.98
C ARG A 113 -10.05 1.79 -8.37
N THR A 114 -9.33 2.89 -8.21
CA THR A 114 -7.99 2.89 -7.61
C THR A 114 -7.74 4.18 -6.84
N PHE A 115 -6.98 4.09 -5.75
CA PHE A 115 -6.33 5.23 -5.09
C PHE A 115 -4.92 4.83 -4.68
N VAL A 116 -4.05 5.83 -4.48
CA VAL A 116 -2.64 5.59 -4.17
C VAL A 116 -2.23 6.39 -2.94
N LEU A 117 -1.72 5.70 -1.92
CA LEU A 117 -1.09 6.31 -0.75
C LEU A 117 0.42 6.42 -0.93
N ARG A 118 1.03 7.34 -0.18
CA ARG A 118 2.47 7.50 -0.06
C ARG A 118 2.89 7.30 1.39
N ASP A 119 3.80 6.37 1.62
CA ASP A 119 4.40 6.17 2.96
C ASP A 119 5.53 7.18 3.24
N PRO A 120 6.07 7.24 4.47
CA PRO A 120 7.13 8.18 4.84
C PRO A 120 8.45 8.01 4.08
N THR A 121 8.63 6.92 3.34
CA THR A 121 9.83 6.59 2.54
C THR A 121 9.54 6.66 1.03
N ASP A 122 8.44 7.29 0.65
CA ASP A 122 8.01 7.42 -0.76
C ASP A 122 7.76 6.08 -1.46
N ASN A 123 7.42 5.04 -0.70
CA ASN A 123 6.81 3.86 -1.29
C ASN A 123 5.34 4.17 -1.62
N PHE A 124 4.89 3.73 -2.80
CA PHE A 124 3.52 3.94 -3.27
C PHE A 124 2.67 2.70 -3.05
N LEU A 125 1.53 2.89 -2.39
CA LEU A 125 0.58 1.84 -2.08
C LEU A 125 -0.69 2.03 -2.91
N GLU A 126 -0.91 1.18 -3.91
CA GLU A 126 -2.10 1.20 -4.76
C GLU A 126 -3.13 0.17 -4.28
N PHE A 127 -4.35 0.64 -4.04
CA PHE A 127 -5.48 -0.22 -3.69
C PHE A 127 -6.48 -0.20 -4.83
N LYS A 128 -7.03 -1.37 -5.17
CA LYS A 128 -7.91 -1.51 -6.34
C LYS A 128 -9.20 -2.24 -6.01
N HIS A 129 -10.21 -1.99 -6.83
CA HIS A 129 -11.37 -2.85 -6.96
C HIS A 129 -11.83 -2.91 -8.41
N TYR A 130 -11.81 -4.11 -9.00
CA TYR A 130 -12.29 -4.36 -10.36
C TYR A 130 -13.78 -4.70 -10.34
N SER A 131 -14.55 -4.11 -11.27
CA SER A 131 -15.97 -4.40 -11.42
C SER A 131 -16.23 -5.86 -11.82
N ASP A 132 -15.32 -6.44 -12.64
CA ASP A 132 -15.30 -7.87 -12.95
C ASP A 132 -14.09 -8.53 -12.27
N HIS A 133 -14.36 -9.40 -11.29
CA HIS A 133 -13.31 -10.11 -10.54
C HIS A 133 -12.38 -10.97 -11.41
N ARG A 134 -12.80 -11.35 -12.63
CA ARG A 134 -11.97 -12.09 -13.56
C ARG A 134 -10.78 -11.26 -14.06
N MET A 135 -10.86 -9.94 -13.98
CA MET A 135 -9.84 -8.98 -14.44
C MET A 135 -8.85 -8.56 -13.32
N MET A 136 -8.89 -9.22 -12.16
CA MET A 136 -7.95 -8.94 -11.07
C MET A 136 -6.50 -9.37 -11.39
N TYR A 137 -6.29 -10.07 -12.51
CA TYR A 137 -5.01 -10.57 -13.02
C TYR A 137 -4.90 -10.25 -14.51
#